data_AF-A0A291E0S9-F1
#
_entry.id   AF-A0A291E0S9-F1
#
_cell.length_a   1.000
_cell.length_b   1.000
_cell.length_c   1.000
_cell.angle_alpha   90.00
_cell.angle_beta   90.00
_cell.angle_gamma   90.00
#
_symmetry.space_group_name_H-M   'P 1'
#
loop_
_entity.id
_entity.type
_entity.pdbx_description
1 polymer ?
#
loop_
_entity_poly.entity_id
_entity_poly.type
_entity_poly.pdbx_seq_one_letter_code
_entity_poly.pdbx_strand_id
1 'polypeptide(L)'
;MKKLLLIPLLFSSSLYAADIDVGQICKASAAAMFGRDHKIMKLDKVESGIAYVHYFRQNDNTRWGIKCKLIGNQVMWASDNPDSTGRWRDDPLDSVVTYSVDGKILTITETYGDGSASKKSYPIKQL
;
A
#
# COMPACT_ATOMS: atom_id res chain seq x y z
N MET A 1 -54.81 5.07 27.94
CA MET A 1 -54.06 5.68 26.82
C MET A 1 -52.61 5.23 26.90
N LYS A 2 -52.20 4.23 26.12
CA LYS A 2 -50.85 3.65 26.16
C LYS A 2 -50.08 4.21 24.97
N LYS A 3 -49.19 5.19 25.20
CA LYS A 3 -48.35 5.79 24.16
C LYS A 3 -47.27 4.78 23.77
N LEU A 4 -47.39 4.22 22.57
CA LEU A 4 -46.37 3.39 21.95
C LEU A 4 -45.28 4.33 21.38
N LEU A 5 -44.14 4.41 22.04
CA LEU A 5 -42.97 5.13 21.54
C LEU A 5 -42.23 4.22 20.57
N LEU A 6 -42.34 4.48 19.26
CA LEU A 6 -41.44 3.90 18.27
C LEU A 6 -40.10 4.63 18.33
N ILE A 7 -39.07 3.95 18.81
CA ILE A 7 -37.67 4.39 18.71
C ILE A 7 -37.16 3.93 17.34
N PRO A 8 -36.73 4.83 16.44
CA PRO A 8 -36.15 4.42 15.18
C PRO A 8 -34.78 3.79 15.45
N LEU A 9 -34.63 2.51 15.11
CA LEU A 9 -33.32 1.88 15.03
C LEU A 9 -32.55 2.57 13.90
N LEU A 10 -31.64 3.48 14.25
CA LEU A 10 -30.62 3.95 13.33
C LEU A 10 -29.67 2.76 13.11
N PHE A 11 -29.87 2.04 12.02
CA PHE A 11 -28.87 1.12 11.49
C PHE A 11 -27.68 1.97 11.05
N SER A 12 -26.73 2.19 11.95
CA SER A 12 -25.38 2.59 11.58
C SER A 12 -24.82 1.44 10.75
N SER A 13 -24.91 1.54 9.43
CA SER A 13 -24.13 0.71 8.54
C SER A 13 -22.68 1.03 8.85
N SER A 14 -22.04 0.17 9.64
CA SER A 14 -20.59 0.08 9.67
C SER A 14 -20.19 -0.15 8.22
N LEU A 15 -19.76 0.91 7.53
CA LEU A 15 -19.05 0.77 6.27
C LEU A 15 -17.93 -0.20 6.58
N TYR A 16 -18.01 -1.41 6.01
CA TYR A 16 -16.93 -2.37 6.04
C TYR A 16 -15.76 -1.69 5.32
N ALA A 17 -14.95 -0.94 6.06
CA ALA A 17 -13.59 -0.66 5.69
C ALA A 17 -12.97 -2.04 5.47
N ALA A 18 -12.51 -2.30 4.25
CA ALA A 18 -11.75 -3.51 4.01
C ALA A 18 -10.51 -3.45 4.91
N ASP A 19 -10.35 -4.41 5.82
CA ASP A 19 -9.12 -4.58 6.58
C ASP A 19 -8.02 -4.91 5.56
N ILE A 20 -7.19 -3.91 5.26
CA ILE A 20 -6.03 -4.06 4.38
C ILE A 20 -4.77 -4.17 5.23
N ASP A 21 -3.91 -5.14 4.90
CA ASP A 21 -2.66 -5.33 5.64
C ASP A 21 -1.48 -4.58 5.00
N VAL A 22 -0.38 -4.46 5.77
CA VAL A 22 0.86 -3.82 5.33
C VAL A 22 1.46 -4.50 4.10
N GLY A 23 1.35 -5.82 3.98
CA GLY A 23 1.83 -6.57 2.82
C GLY A 23 1.08 -6.22 1.54
N GLN A 24 -0.24 -6.09 1.60
CA GLN A 24 -1.07 -5.68 0.47
C GLN A 24 -0.75 -4.25 0.04
N ILE A 25 -0.64 -3.32 0.98
CA ILE A 25 -0.26 -1.93 0.69
C ILE A 25 1.12 -1.90 0.03
N CYS A 26 2.09 -2.62 0.59
CA CYS A 26 3.44 -2.64 0.07
C CYS A 26 3.60 -3.29 -1.30
N LYS A 27 2.86 -4.38 -1.59
CA LYS A 27 2.80 -4.96 -2.94
C LYS A 27 2.29 -3.93 -3.94
N ALA A 28 1.20 -3.24 -3.61
CA ALA A 28 0.64 -2.19 -4.45
C ALA A 28 1.62 -1.02 -4.63
N SER A 29 2.32 -0.62 -3.57
CA SER A 29 3.34 0.44 -3.63
C SER A 29 4.51 0.06 -4.52
N ALA A 30 5.07 -1.15 -4.39
CA ALA A 30 6.13 -1.63 -5.26
C ALA A 30 5.68 -1.63 -6.74
N ALA A 31 4.46 -2.09 -7.00
CA ALA A 31 3.89 -2.08 -8.35
C ALA A 31 3.72 -0.66 -8.92
N ALA A 32 3.21 0.26 -8.12
CA ALA A 32 2.97 1.65 -8.52
C ALA A 32 4.30 2.39 -8.80
N MET A 33 5.24 2.35 -7.87
CA MET A 33 6.53 3.05 -7.96
C MET A 33 7.36 2.57 -9.16
N PHE A 34 7.40 1.25 -9.40
CA PHE A 34 8.27 0.68 -10.43
C PHE A 34 7.56 0.46 -11.77
N GLY A 35 6.29 0.84 -11.90
CA GLY A 35 5.51 0.67 -13.12
C GLY A 35 5.45 -0.81 -13.55
N ARG A 36 5.10 -1.69 -12.61
CA ARG A 36 4.97 -3.13 -12.83
C ARG A 36 3.55 -3.60 -12.49
N ASP A 37 3.18 -4.77 -13.00
CA ASP A 37 1.91 -5.39 -12.62
C ASP A 37 1.96 -5.79 -11.13
N HIS A 38 0.93 -5.44 -10.36
CA HIS A 38 0.79 -5.88 -8.96
C HIS A 38 0.75 -7.39 -8.81
N LYS A 39 0.28 -8.13 -9.83
CA LYS A 39 0.17 -9.60 -9.79
C LYS A 39 1.50 -10.33 -9.71
N ILE A 40 2.60 -9.68 -10.14
CA ILE A 40 3.94 -10.27 -10.07
C ILE A 40 4.65 -9.96 -8.75
N MET A 41 4.08 -9.10 -7.90
CA MET A 41 4.64 -8.76 -6.60
C MET A 41 4.42 -9.92 -5.63
N LYS A 42 5.49 -10.34 -4.96
CA LYS A 42 5.49 -11.41 -3.97
C LYS A 42 5.83 -10.84 -2.61
N LEU A 43 5.00 -11.16 -1.63
CA LEU A 43 5.26 -10.89 -0.22
C LEU A 43 6.09 -12.06 0.32
N ASP A 44 7.31 -11.78 0.74
CA ASP A 44 8.22 -12.79 1.31
C ASP A 44 7.89 -13.05 2.77
N LYS A 45 7.78 -11.96 3.55
CA LYS A 45 7.46 -11.99 4.97
C LYS A 45 6.99 -10.65 5.46
N VAL A 46 6.36 -10.66 6.64
CA VAL A 46 6.14 -9.48 7.48
C VAL A 46 6.81 -9.73 8.82
N GLU A 47 7.75 -8.86 9.21
CA GLU A 47 8.53 -8.99 10.43
C GLU A 47 8.63 -7.63 11.12
N SER A 48 8.22 -7.55 12.38
CA SER A 48 8.22 -6.29 13.16
C SER A 48 7.50 -5.13 12.45
N GLY A 49 6.39 -5.41 11.75
CA GLY A 49 5.62 -4.42 11.00
C GLY A 49 6.26 -3.99 9.67
N ILE A 50 7.36 -4.62 9.26
CA ILE A 50 8.03 -4.39 7.98
C ILE A 50 7.65 -5.51 7.01
N ALA A 51 7.05 -5.17 5.88
CA ALA A 51 6.80 -6.11 4.80
C ALA A 51 7.98 -6.13 3.82
N TYR A 52 8.33 -7.32 3.36
CA TYR A 52 9.41 -7.56 2.40
C TYR A 52 8.77 -8.05 1.11
N VAL A 53 8.92 -7.28 0.04
CA VAL A 53 8.25 -7.52 -1.24
C VAL A 53 9.29 -7.61 -2.33
N HIS A 54 9.13 -8.55 -3.25
CA HIS A 54 9.96 -8.62 -4.46
C HIS A 54 9.17 -8.93 -5.72
N TYR A 55 9.81 -8.74 -6.85
CA TYR A 55 9.37 -9.26 -8.13
C TYR A 55 10.58 -9.63 -9.00
N PHE A 56 10.34 -10.46 -10.01
CA PHE A 56 11.30 -10.73 -11.07
C PHE A 56 10.94 -9.89 -12.30
N ARG A 57 11.89 -9.08 -12.78
CA ARG A 57 11.66 -8.22 -13.94
C ARG A 57 11.61 -9.09 -15.20
N GLN A 58 10.50 -9.01 -15.95
CA GLN A 58 10.22 -9.93 -17.06
C GLN A 58 11.23 -9.91 -18.20
N ASN A 59 11.92 -8.79 -18.43
CA ASN A 59 12.82 -8.64 -19.58
C ASN A 59 14.18 -9.32 -19.38
N ASP A 60 14.62 -9.52 -18.13
CA ASP A 60 15.94 -10.06 -17.82
C ASP A 60 16.01 -10.96 -16.58
N ASN A 61 14.86 -11.27 -15.98
CA ASN A 61 14.71 -12.10 -14.79
C ASN A 61 15.53 -11.65 -13.58
N THR A 62 15.92 -10.36 -13.52
CA THR A 62 16.57 -9.81 -12.33
C THR A 62 15.58 -9.68 -11.18
N ARG A 63 15.99 -10.04 -9.96
CA ARG A 63 15.18 -9.87 -8.74
C ARG A 63 15.31 -8.43 -8.25
N TRP A 64 14.16 -7.78 -8.06
CA TRP A 64 14.05 -6.46 -7.45
C TRP A 64 13.22 -6.57 -6.18
N GLY A 65 13.71 -6.02 -5.08
CA GLY A 65 13.08 -6.09 -3.77
C GLY A 65 12.99 -4.74 -3.08
N ILE A 66 11.95 -4.59 -2.26
CA ILE A 66 11.83 -3.52 -1.29
C ILE A 66 11.47 -4.09 0.09
N LYS A 67 11.85 -3.37 1.13
CA LYS A 67 11.23 -3.45 2.43
C LYS A 67 10.45 -2.17 2.70
N CYS A 68 9.34 -2.29 3.40
CA CYS A 68 8.42 -1.17 3.60
C CYS A 68 7.68 -1.28 4.94
N LYS A 69 7.31 -0.13 5.48
CA LYS A 69 6.50 0.00 6.69
C LYS A 69 5.55 1.19 6.55
N LEU A 70 4.50 1.20 7.37
CA LEU A 70 3.52 2.28 7.37
C LEU A 70 3.82 3.27 8.49
N ILE A 71 3.81 4.57 8.16
CA ILE A 71 3.87 5.68 9.11
C ILE A 71 2.62 6.53 8.87
N GLY A 72 1.55 6.28 9.62
CA GLY A 72 0.23 6.82 9.29
C GLY A 72 -0.23 6.35 7.91
N ASN A 73 -0.45 7.30 6.99
CA ASN A 73 -0.80 7.02 5.60
C ASN A 73 0.41 6.98 4.64
N GLN A 74 1.63 7.20 5.15
CA GLN A 74 2.86 7.11 4.35
C GLN A 74 3.34 5.66 4.25
N VAL A 75 3.81 5.27 3.06
CA VAL A 75 4.54 4.03 2.82
C VAL A 75 6.04 4.36 2.79
N MET A 76 6.70 4.18 3.93
CA MET A 76 8.15 4.36 4.06
C MET A 76 8.85 3.10 3.51
N TRP A 77 9.72 3.25 2.53
CA TRP A 77 10.35 2.11 1.85
C TRP A 77 11.87 2.26 1.69
N ALA A 78 12.52 1.13 1.44
CA ALA A 78 13.93 1.03 1.09
C ALA A 78 14.14 -0.16 0.13
N SER A 79 15.17 -0.11 -0.72
CA SER A 79 15.55 -1.27 -1.53
C SER A 79 15.98 -2.44 -0.63
N ASP A 80 15.63 -3.66 -1.04
CA ASP A 80 15.98 -4.92 -0.39
C ASP A 80 16.40 -5.96 -1.44
N ASN A 81 17.43 -5.60 -2.20
CA ASN A 81 18.01 -6.47 -3.22
C ASN A 81 19.05 -7.40 -2.58
N PRO A 82 19.31 -8.58 -3.17
CA PRO A 82 20.25 -9.57 -2.61
C PRO A 82 21.67 -9.02 -2.38
N ASP A 83 22.10 -8.08 -3.22
CA ASP A 83 23.42 -7.45 -3.22
C ASP A 83 23.43 -6.06 -2.56
N SER A 84 22.26 -5.51 -2.23
CA SER A 84 22.16 -4.14 -1.73
C SER A 84 20.85 -3.89 -0.99
N THR A 85 20.96 -3.56 0.31
CA THR A 85 19.88 -2.97 1.09
C THR A 85 20.06 -1.46 1.15
N GLY A 86 19.08 -0.71 0.67
CA GLY A 86 19.12 0.74 0.64
C GLY A 86 18.82 1.40 1.99
N ARG A 87 19.08 2.71 2.07
CA ARG A 87 18.54 3.56 3.13
C ARG A 87 17.02 3.69 3.01
N TRP A 88 16.36 3.98 4.13
CA TRP A 88 14.97 4.42 4.10
C TRP A 88 14.85 5.72 3.30
N ARG A 89 13.73 5.87 2.60
CA ARG A 89 13.39 7.06 1.81
C ARG A 89 12.70 8.11 2.67
N ASP A 90 13.44 8.63 3.65
CA ASP A 90 12.99 9.64 4.62
C ASP A 90 13.66 11.01 4.44
N ASP A 91 14.44 11.19 3.36
CA ASP A 91 15.05 12.48 3.03
C ASP A 91 14.01 13.41 2.39
N PRO A 92 14.04 14.74 2.68
CA PRO A 92 13.12 15.70 2.05
C PRO A 92 13.14 15.71 0.51
N LEU A 93 14.21 15.24 -0.13
CA LEU A 93 14.33 15.13 -1.58
C LEU A 93 13.86 13.78 -2.14
N ASP A 94 13.54 12.80 -1.28
CA ASP A 94 12.94 11.55 -1.73
C ASP A 94 11.48 11.76 -2.16
N SER A 95 11.01 10.92 -3.08
CA SER A 95 9.58 10.87 -3.38
C SER A 95 8.79 10.37 -2.15
N VAL A 96 7.63 10.97 -1.93
CA VAL A 96 6.73 10.59 -0.83
C VAL A 96 5.66 9.67 -1.37
N VAL A 97 5.60 8.46 -0.84
CA VAL A 97 4.59 7.46 -1.19
C VAL A 97 3.52 7.42 -0.12
N THR A 98 2.27 7.55 -0.51
CA THR A 98 1.10 7.49 0.38
C THR A 98 0.08 6.48 -0.12
N TYR A 99 -0.78 6.02 0.79
CA TYR A 99 -1.91 5.19 0.45
C TYR A 99 -3.23 5.76 1.00
N SER A 100 -4.33 5.45 0.33
CA SER A 100 -5.68 5.64 0.84
C SER A 100 -6.58 4.47 0.47
N VAL A 101 -7.57 4.19 1.31
CA VAL A 101 -8.56 3.15 1.08
C VAL A 101 -9.93 3.81 0.98
N ASP A 102 -10.61 3.56 -0.13
CA ASP A 102 -12.01 3.93 -0.33
C ASP A 102 -12.82 2.68 -0.69
N GLY A 103 -13.63 2.22 0.27
CA GLY A 103 -14.36 0.97 0.20
C GLY A 103 -13.45 -0.24 -0.06
N LYS A 104 -13.44 -0.73 -1.31
CA LYS A 104 -12.67 -1.91 -1.75
C LYS A 104 -11.49 -1.56 -2.66
N ILE A 105 -11.17 -0.27 -2.80
CA ILE A 105 -10.12 0.23 -3.67
C ILE A 105 -9.00 0.80 -2.81
N LEU A 106 -7.80 0.24 -2.98
CA LEU A 106 -6.55 0.84 -2.50
C LEU A 106 -6.04 1.77 -3.58
N THR A 107 -5.63 2.98 -3.18
CA THR A 107 -4.96 3.93 -4.04
C THR A 107 -3.57 4.24 -3.50
N ILE A 108 -2.56 4.13 -4.35
CA ILE A 108 -1.18 4.56 -4.07
C ILE A 108 -0.90 5.84 -4.85
N THR A 109 -0.31 6.82 -4.17
CA THR A 109 0.19 8.06 -4.77
C THR A 109 1.67 8.20 -4.45
N GLU A 110 2.51 8.42 -5.47
CA GLU A 110 3.91 8.81 -5.31
C GLU A 110 4.05 10.26 -5.77
N THR A 111 4.48 11.15 -4.86
CA THR A 111 4.72 12.56 -5.13
C THR A 111 6.23 12.82 -5.20
N TYR A 112 6.70 13.47 -6.25
CA TYR A 112 8.11 13.78 -6.48
C TYR A 112 8.45 15.19 -5.97
N GLY A 113 9.75 15.49 -5.82
CA GLY A 113 10.22 16.77 -5.27
C GLY A 113 9.85 18.01 -6.10
N ASP A 114 9.47 17.84 -7.37
CA ASP A 114 8.94 18.90 -8.23
C ASP A 114 7.42 19.12 -8.07
N GLY A 115 6.77 18.37 -7.18
CA GLY A 115 5.33 18.41 -6.92
C GLY A 115 4.50 17.59 -7.90
N SER A 116 5.10 17.01 -8.95
CA SER A 116 4.40 16.05 -9.81
C SER A 116 4.06 14.77 -9.04
N ALA A 117 3.03 14.05 -9.47
CA ALA A 117 2.63 12.82 -8.81
C ALA A 117 2.14 11.75 -9.78
N SER A 118 2.43 10.50 -9.45
CA SER A 118 1.83 9.32 -10.08
C SER A 118 0.79 8.70 -9.16
N LYS A 119 -0.28 8.12 -9.73
CA LYS A 119 -1.37 7.51 -8.97
C LYS A 119 -1.78 6.19 -9.60
N LYS A 120 -1.96 5.15 -8.77
CA LYS A 120 -2.46 3.84 -9.18
C LYS A 120 -3.49 3.33 -8.18
N SER A 121 -4.54 2.70 -8.68
CA SER A 121 -5.60 2.15 -7.86
C SER A 121 -5.78 0.66 -8.15
N TYR A 122 -6.03 -0.11 -7.09
CA TYR A 122 -6.11 -1.56 -7.13
C TYR A 122 -7.33 -2.03 -6.33
N PRO A 123 -8.12 -2.97 -6.85
CA PRO A 123 -9.11 -3.67 -6.04
C PRO A 123 -8.38 -4.49 -4.97
N ILE A 124 -8.73 -4.30 -3.69
CA ILE A 124 -8.05 -4.97 -2.57
C ILE A 124 -8.08 -6.50 -2.71
N LYS A 125 -9.17 -7.04 -3.27
CA LYS A 125 -9.32 -8.48 -3.55
C LYS A 125 -8.32 -9.04 -4.56
N GLN A 126 -7.61 -8.19 -5.30
CA GLN A 126 -6.63 -8.59 -6.31
C GLN A 126 -5.18 -8.44 -5.82
N LEU A 127 -4.97 -7.94 -4.60
CA LEU A 127 -3.65 -7.68 -4.02
C LEU A 127 -3.11 -8.90 -3.29
#